data_AF-R2QMF2-F1
#
_entry.id   AF-R2QMF2-F1
#
_cell.length_a   1.000
_cell.length_b   1.000
_cell.length_c   1.000
_cell.angle_alpha   90.00
_cell.angle_beta   90.00
_cell.angle_gamma   90.00
#
_symmetry.space_group_name_H-M   'P 1'
#
loop_
_entity.id
_entity.type
_entity.pdbx_description
1 polymer ?
#
loop_
_entity_poly.entity_id
_entity_poly.type
_entity_poly.pdbx_seq_one_letter_code
_entity_poly.pdbx_strand_id
1 'polypeptide(L)' 'MKNKKVKIEIIKDVYWEDWGTMRKVFKKGWIGWVDAHYEGDNLESVSGESPIFKGVSDVIWDDCYKVLGN' A
#
# COMPACT_ATOMS: atom_id res chain seq x y z
N MET A 1 -7.45 -17.15 0.63
CA MET A 1 -6.54 -15.98 0.65
C MET A 1 -5.39 -16.26 1.60
N LYS A 2 -4.15 -16.07 1.14
CA LYS A 2 -2.96 -16.07 2.01
C LYS A 2 -2.54 -14.62 2.18
N ASN A 3 -2.61 -14.10 3.40
CA ASN A 3 -2.03 -12.79 3.72
C ASN A 3 -0.56 -13.00 4.03
N LYS A 4 0.32 -12.32 3.29
CA LYS A 4 1.76 -12.33 3.54
C LYS A 4 2.23 -10.90 3.72
N LYS A 5 3.16 -10.68 4.64
CA LYS A 5 3.89 -9.41 4.67
C LYS A 5 4.85 -9.38 3.50
N VAL A 6 4.78 -8.32 2.69
CA VAL A 6 5.75 -8.04 1.61
C VAL A 6 6.32 -6.65 1.79
N LYS A 7 7.53 -6.45 1.29
CA LYS A 7 8.14 -5.12 1.30
C LYS A 7 7.84 -4.43 -0.02
N ILE A 8 7.43 -3.17 0.03
CA ILE A 8 7.15 -2.38 -1.16
C ILE A 8 7.95 -1.08 -1.16
N GLU A 9 8.12 -0.49 -2.33
CA GLU A 9 8.47 0.91 -2.52
C GLU A 9 7.31 1.63 -3.21
N ILE A 10 6.93 2.78 -2.69
CA ILE A 10 5.90 3.65 -3.27
C ILE A 10 6.54 4.45 -4.41
N ILE A 11 6.06 4.27 -5.64
CA ILE A 11 6.68 4.85 -6.85
C ILE A 11 6.07 6.19 -7.28
N LYS A 12 4.90 6.55 -6.71
CA LYS A 12 4.25 7.87 -6.81
C LYS A 12 3.47 8.16 -5.53
N ASP A 13 3.23 9.42 -5.22
CA ASP A 13 2.45 9.79 -4.03
C ASP A 13 1.06 9.14 -4.06
N VAL A 14 0.65 8.55 -2.93
CA VAL A 14 -0.66 7.89 -2.79
C VAL A 14 -1.58 8.80 -2.02
N TYR A 15 -2.81 8.92 -2.49
CA TYR A 15 -3.85 9.71 -1.86
C TYR A 15 -5.06 8.83 -1.60
N TRP A 16 -5.65 8.98 -0.41
CA TRP A 16 -6.93 8.37 -0.08
C TRP A 16 -7.98 9.46 0.13
N GLU A 17 -9.20 9.11 -0.24
CA GLU A 17 -10.36 9.97 -0.06
C GLU A 17 -10.74 9.97 1.43
N ASP A 18 -10.92 11.16 1.99
CA ASP A 18 -11.32 11.36 3.38
C ASP A 18 -12.30 12.54 3.44
N TRP A 19 -13.59 12.24 3.47
CA TRP A 19 -14.70 13.19 3.57
C TRP A 19 -14.66 14.33 2.54
N GLY A 20 -14.51 14.00 1.27
CA GLY A 20 -14.44 14.89 0.12
C GLY A 20 -13.05 15.45 -0.16
N THR A 21 -12.01 15.07 0.60
CA THR A 21 -10.64 15.56 0.43
C THR A 21 -9.67 14.43 0.13
N MET A 22 -8.86 14.58 -0.91
CA MET A 22 -7.76 13.65 -1.20
C MET A 22 -6.56 13.96 -0.30
N ARG A 23 -6.29 13.08 0.68
CA ARG A 23 -5.16 13.22 1.60
C ARG A 23 -4.00 12.36 1.15
N LYS A 24 -2.80 12.93 1.06
CA LYS A 24 -1.59 12.18 0.78
C LYS A 24 -1.27 11.26 1.96
N VAL A 25 -1.33 9.96 1.74
CA VAL A 25 -1.13 8.93 2.77
C VAL A 25 0.22 8.23 2.64
N PHE A 26 0.81 8.20 1.44
CA PHE A 26 2.20 7.76 1.23
C PHE A 26 2.94 8.77 0.36
N LYS A 27 4.21 8.98 0.66
CA LYS A 27 5.12 9.74 -0.19
C LYS A 27 5.84 8.79 -1.15
N LYS A 28 6.04 9.22 -2.39
CA LYS A 28 6.97 8.59 -3.33
C LYS A 28 8.33 8.35 -2.65
N GLY A 29 8.88 7.17 -2.84
CA GLY A 29 10.13 6.70 -2.24
C GLY A 29 9.97 6.10 -0.84
N TRP A 30 8.76 6.09 -0.26
CA TRP A 30 8.55 5.37 0.99
C TRP A 30 8.74 3.87 0.77
N ILE A 31 9.44 3.22 1.71
CA ILE A 31 9.70 1.80 1.69
C ILE A 31 9.27 1.20 3.03
N GLY A 32 8.48 0.13 2.98
CA GLY A 32 8.01 -0.53 4.20
C GLY A 32 7.29 -1.84 3.96
N TRP A 33 6.91 -2.49 5.04
CA TRP A 33 6.17 -3.74 5.03
C TRP A 33 4.67 -3.46 4.98
N VAL A 34 3.97 -4.18 4.10
CA VAL A 34 2.53 -4.10 3.88
C VAL A 34 1.93 -5.50 3.85
N ASP A 35 0.61 -5.59 4.00
CA ASP A 35 -0.13 -6.84 3.85
C ASP A 35 -0.46 -7.06 2.38
N ALA A 36 0.05 -8.13 1.79
CA ALA A 36 -0.31 -8.57 0.45
C ALA A 36 -1.44 -9.60 0.49
N HIS A 37 -2.43 -9.39 -0.37
CA HIS A 37 -3.58 -10.25 -0.54
C HIS A 37 -3.45 -11.03 -1.85
N TYR A 38 -3.32 -12.34 -1.73
CA TYR A 38 -3.15 -13.25 -2.88
C TYR A 38 -4.42 -14.06 -3.15
N GLU A 39 -4.77 -14.17 -4.43
CA GLU A 39 -5.71 -15.15 -4.97
C GLU A 39 -4.93 -16.21 -5.77
N GLY A 40 -4.84 -17.43 -5.23
CA GLY A 40 -3.91 -18.43 -5.72
C GLY A 40 -2.45 -17.95 -5.57
N ASP A 41 -1.74 -17.85 -6.70
CA ASP A 41 -0.38 -17.33 -6.80
C ASP A 41 -0.33 -15.88 -7.32
N ASN A 42 -1.47 -15.28 -7.65
CA ASN A 42 -1.55 -13.90 -8.15
C ASN A 42 -1.69 -12.92 -6.99
N LEU A 43 -0.90 -11.84 -7.03
CA LEU A 43 -1.06 -10.70 -6.11
C LEU A 43 -2.23 -9.85 -6.59
N GLU A 44 -3.30 -9.78 -5.81
CA GLU A 44 -4.51 -9.01 -6.16
C GLU A 44 -4.44 -7.58 -5.64
N SER A 45 -3.86 -7.38 -4.45
CA SER A 45 -3.71 -6.06 -3.85
C SER A 45 -2.73 -6.08 -2.69
N VAL A 46 -2.30 -4.89 -2.26
CA VAL A 46 -1.65 -4.69 -0.96
C VAL A 46 -2.41 -3.65 -0.15
N SER A 47 -2.41 -3.82 1.17
CA SER A 47 -2.93 -2.83 2.12
C SER A 47 -1.86 -2.48 3.15
N GLY A 48 -1.88 -1.25 3.64
CA GLY A 48 -0.90 -0.78 4.60
C GLY A 48 -1.43 0.36 5.46
N GLU A 49 -0.84 0.56 6.63
CA GLU A 49 -1.09 1.75 7.43
C GLU A 49 -0.27 2.92 6.86
N SER A 50 -0.91 4.09 6.76
CA SER A 50 -0.25 5.32 6.33
C SER A 50 0.91 5.66 7.28
N PRO A 51 2.14 5.88 6.77
CA PRO A 51 3.25 6.37 7.57
C PRO A 51 3.08 7.83 8.02
N ILE A 52 2.07 8.54 7.51
CA ILE A 52 1.77 9.94 7.80
C ILE A 52 0.66 10.05 8.83
N PHE A 53 -0.37 9.20 8.74
CA PHE A 53 -1.55 9.23 9.60
C PHE A 53 -1.73 7.90 10.34
N LYS A 54 -1.38 7.90 11.62
CA LYS A 54 -1.46 6.72 12.48
C LYS A 54 -2.91 6.23 12.61
N GLY A 55 -3.10 4.92 12.50
CA GLY A 55 -4.41 4.25 12.57
C GLY A 55 -5.24 4.34 11.30
N VAL A 56 -4.71 4.92 10.20
CA VAL A 56 -5.39 4.98 8.90
C VAL A 56 -4.75 3.97 7.98
N SER A 57 -5.51 2.96 7.55
CA SER A 57 -5.05 1.89 6.66
C SER A 57 -6.07 1.60 5.58
N ASP A 58 -5.60 1.39 4.37
CA ASP A 58 -6.43 1.02 3.22
C ASP A 58 -5.56 0.33 2.15
N VAL A 59 -6.20 -0.06 1.04
CA VAL A 59 -5.57 -0.63 -0.14
C VAL A 59 -4.72 0.43 -0.86
N ILE A 60 -3.55 -0.01 -1.32
CA ILE A 60 -2.65 0.76 -2.18
C ILE A 60 -2.79 0.18 -3.59
N TRP A 61 -3.16 1.02 -4.56
CA TRP A 61 -3.35 0.58 -5.95
C TRP A 61 -2.04 0.13 -6.60
N ASP A 62 -2.11 -0.86 -7.50
CA ASP A 62 -0.95 -1.53 -8.09
C ASP A 62 0.01 -0.63 -8.85
N ASP A 63 -0.49 0.49 -9.38
CA ASP A 63 0.32 1.46 -10.08
C ASP A 63 1.05 2.45 -9.14
N CYS A 64 0.83 2.33 -7.84
CA CYS A 64 1.43 3.18 -6.80
C CYS A 64 2.64 2.56 -6.12
N TYR A 65 2.87 1.25 -6.27
CA TYR A 65 3.95 0.56 -5.62
C TYR A 65 4.68 -0.42 -6.54
N LYS A 66 5.87 -0.83 -6.12
CA LYS A 66 6.54 -2.03 -6.63
C LYS A 66 6.91 -2.90 -5.44
N VAL A 67 6.74 -4.21 -5.58
CA VAL A 67 7.20 -5.17 -4.59
C VAL A 67 8.73 -5.25 -4.67
N LEU A 68 9.39 -5.05 -3.53
CA LEU A 68 10.80 -5.33 -3.36
C LEU A 68 10.89 -6.80 -2.93
N GLY A 69 11.51 -7.64 -3.76
CA GLY A 69 11.42 -9.10 -3.70
C GLY A 69 11.50 -9.75 -2.31
N ASN A 70 10.90 -10.94 -2.20
CA ASN A 70 11.17 -11.85 -1.09
C ASN A 70 12.60 -12.40 -1.16
#